data_AF-A0A7Y2U1Y4-F1
#
_entry.id   AF-A0A7Y2U1Y4-F1
#
_cell.length_a   1.000
_cell.length_b   1.000
_cell.length_c   1.000
_cell.angle_alpha   90.00
_cell.angle_beta   90.00
_cell.angle_gamma   90.00
#
_symmetry.space_group_name_H-M   'P 1'
#
loop_
_entity.id
_entity.type
_entity.pdbx_description
1 polymer ?
#
loop_
_entity_poly.entity_id
_entity_poly.type
_entity_poly.pdbx_seq_one_letter_code
_entity_poly.pdbx_strand_id
1 'polypeptide(L)'
;MNLKAILYSPWSLLLVSMFMAAPATAQMGGPALVRVAVATVKDIAPVTMVPGTVISRHDARLSAEVEGRLTEVADVGTRVKEGEAVAQIEDTALRLRNTELKAEVTRAAARLRFLEREEDRFTRLAESNLAAATQLEQTRSDRDVALGDLEVARARLEQNEDRLDRTLIRAPYG
;
A
#
# COMPACT_ATOMS: atom_id res chain seq x y z
N MET A 1 76.21 0.90 -19.52
CA MET A 1 76.86 -0.42 -19.69
C MET A 1 77.27 -0.52 -21.15
N ASN A 2 78.55 -0.32 -21.45
CA ASN A 2 79.08 -0.32 -22.82
C ASN A 2 79.62 -1.73 -23.15
N LEU A 3 79.67 -2.11 -24.44
CA LEU A 3 80.85 -2.75 -25.07
C LEU A 3 80.59 -3.20 -26.53
N LYS A 4 81.61 -2.96 -27.39
CA LYS A 4 82.04 -3.78 -28.56
C LYS A 4 81.09 -3.88 -29.79
N ALA A 5 81.61 -4.02 -31.02
CA ALA A 5 82.96 -3.78 -31.56
C ALA A 5 82.93 -3.62 -33.09
N ILE A 6 83.97 -2.99 -33.67
CA ILE A 6 84.24 -2.89 -35.11
C ILE A 6 85.69 -3.36 -35.35
N LEU A 7 85.91 -4.31 -36.28
CA LEU A 7 87.22 -4.92 -36.60
C LEU A 7 87.05 -5.89 -37.81
N TYR A 8 87.84 -5.95 -38.88
CA TYR A 8 88.78 -5.00 -39.54
C TYR A 8 88.14 -4.62 -40.92
N SER A 9 88.77 -4.35 -42.09
CA SER A 9 90.16 -4.22 -42.58
C SER A 9 90.21 -3.29 -43.83
N PRO A 10 91.39 -2.80 -44.28
CA PRO A 10 91.48 -1.84 -45.40
C PRO A 10 92.05 -2.42 -46.71
N TRP A 11 91.57 -1.94 -47.87
CA TRP A 11 92.38 -1.89 -49.09
C TRP A 11 92.01 -0.71 -50.01
N SER A 12 93.05 0.00 -50.46
CA SER A 12 93.14 1.17 -51.35
C SER A 12 92.23 1.13 -52.60
N LEU A 13 91.64 2.22 -53.10
CA LEU A 13 92.30 3.31 -53.87
C LEU A 13 91.31 4.42 -54.31
N LEU A 14 91.86 5.57 -54.75
CA LEU A 14 91.29 6.55 -55.71
C LEU A 14 89.87 7.12 -55.47
N LEU A 15 89.80 8.34 -54.93
CA LEU A 15 89.56 9.58 -55.74
C LEU A 15 89.60 10.85 -54.86
N VAL A 16 90.31 11.89 -55.32
CA VAL A 16 90.34 13.21 -54.69
C VAL A 16 89.85 14.25 -55.69
N SER A 17 88.57 14.62 -55.59
CA SER A 17 87.90 15.72 -56.29
C SER A 17 86.53 15.98 -55.60
N MET A 18 85.91 17.15 -55.63
CA MET A 18 86.37 18.50 -56.00
C MET A 18 85.68 19.54 -55.07
N PHE A 19 86.26 20.73 -54.96
CA PHE A 19 85.76 21.83 -54.14
C PHE A 19 84.44 22.41 -54.68
N MET A 20 83.39 22.51 -53.85
CA MET A 20 82.18 23.31 -54.13
C MET A 20 81.47 23.67 -52.82
N ALA A 21 81.16 24.96 -52.63
CA ALA A 21 80.44 25.47 -51.46
C ALA A 21 79.12 26.11 -51.88
N ALA A 22 78.01 25.70 -51.25
CA ALA A 22 76.68 26.24 -51.51
C ALA A 22 76.32 27.35 -50.50
N PRO A 23 75.68 28.45 -50.92
CA PRO A 23 75.25 29.51 -50.01
C PRO A 23 73.98 29.10 -49.25
N ALA A 24 73.89 29.47 -47.97
CA ALA A 24 72.71 29.26 -47.15
C ALA A 24 71.73 30.43 -47.26
N THR A 25 70.48 30.17 -47.68
CA THR A 25 69.39 31.15 -47.69
C THR A 25 68.56 31.05 -46.41
N ALA A 26 68.64 32.06 -45.54
CA ALA A 26 67.78 32.15 -44.36
C ALA A 26 66.38 32.67 -44.75
N GLN A 27 65.33 32.05 -44.19
CA GLN A 27 63.94 32.36 -44.55
C GLN A 27 63.18 32.93 -43.35
N MET A 28 62.74 34.20 -43.45
CA MET A 28 61.88 34.84 -42.45
C MET A 28 60.42 34.37 -42.61
N GLY A 29 59.78 33.98 -41.52
CA GLY A 29 58.37 33.60 -41.51
C GLY A 29 57.44 34.80 -41.40
N GLY A 30 56.35 34.81 -42.18
CA GLY A 30 55.27 35.78 -42.06
C GLY A 30 54.32 35.50 -40.88
N PRO A 31 53.37 36.40 -40.58
CA PRO A 31 52.42 36.23 -39.48
C PRO A 31 51.51 35.01 -39.70
N ALA A 32 51.32 34.21 -38.63
CA ALA A 32 50.53 33.00 -38.69
C ALA A 32 49.03 33.28 -38.89
N LEU A 33 48.37 32.52 -39.78
CA LEU A 33 46.91 32.57 -39.92
C LEU A 33 46.25 32.00 -38.65
N VAL A 34 45.35 32.79 -38.05
CA VAL A 34 44.51 32.38 -36.93
C VAL A 34 43.04 32.36 -37.35
N ARG A 35 42.27 31.40 -36.81
CA ARG A 35 40.83 31.28 -37.04
C ARG A 35 40.09 31.83 -35.83
N VAL A 36 39.31 32.89 -36.02
CA VAL A 36 38.44 33.48 -34.99
C VAL A 36 36.99 33.05 -35.18
N ALA A 37 36.22 33.09 -34.10
CA ALA A 37 34.76 32.89 -34.11
C ALA A 37 34.12 33.94 -33.18
N VAL A 38 32.91 34.41 -33.53
CA VAL A 38 32.17 35.36 -32.70
C VAL A 38 31.42 34.61 -31.61
N ALA A 39 31.64 34.99 -30.35
CA ALA A 39 30.90 34.44 -29.22
C ALA A 39 29.46 34.98 -29.20
N THR A 40 28.48 34.09 -29.20
CA THR A 40 27.07 34.44 -29.02
C THR A 40 26.59 33.99 -27.63
N VAL A 41 26.03 34.91 -26.87
CA VAL A 41 25.34 34.56 -25.62
C VAL A 41 24.04 33.86 -26.00
N LYS A 42 23.81 32.69 -25.40
CA LYS A 42 22.60 31.89 -25.58
C LYS A 42 22.26 31.25 -24.24
N ASP A 43 20.99 31.33 -23.84
CA ASP A 43 20.52 30.62 -22.67
C ASP A 43 20.55 29.11 -22.94
N ILE A 44 21.25 28.39 -22.06
CA ILE A 44 21.35 26.93 -22.08
C ILE A 44 20.83 26.43 -20.74
N ALA A 45 19.76 25.65 -20.75
CA ALA A 45 19.30 24.91 -19.58
C ALA A 45 20.10 23.59 -19.48
N PRO A 46 21.01 23.41 -18.50
CA PRO A 46 21.80 22.19 -18.40
C PRO A 46 20.93 21.06 -17.85
N VAL A 47 20.70 20.01 -18.64
CA VAL A 47 19.99 18.81 -18.20
C VAL A 47 20.98 17.77 -17.69
N THR A 48 20.96 17.53 -16.38
CA THR A 48 21.80 16.50 -15.72
C THR A 48 20.98 15.23 -15.54
N MET A 49 21.36 14.17 -16.24
CA MET A 49 20.76 12.84 -16.04
C MET A 49 21.31 12.22 -14.75
N VAL A 50 20.43 11.95 -13.78
CA VAL A 50 20.76 11.33 -12.49
C VAL A 50 19.93 10.05 -12.33
N PRO A 51 20.53 8.90 -11.96
CA PRO A 51 19.75 7.69 -11.67
C PRO A 51 18.94 7.88 -10.40
N GLY A 52 17.65 7.52 -10.44
CA GLY A 52 16.75 7.58 -9.30
C GLY A 52 15.74 6.43 -9.32
N THR A 53 15.46 5.87 -8.15
CA THR A 53 14.49 4.77 -7.99
C THR A 53 13.10 5.32 -7.73
N VAL A 54 12.12 4.93 -8.54
CA VAL A 54 10.71 5.20 -8.27
C VAL A 54 10.17 4.12 -7.33
N ILE A 55 9.55 4.55 -6.22
CA ILE A 55 8.81 3.69 -5.29
C ILE A 55 7.32 4.03 -5.35
N SER A 56 6.45 3.07 -5.01
CA SER A 56 5.03 3.38 -4.84
C SER A 56 4.83 4.32 -3.65
N ARG A 57 3.85 5.23 -3.75
CA ARG A 57 3.41 6.05 -2.62
C ARG A 57 2.52 5.29 -1.65
N HIS A 58 1.85 4.24 -2.13
CA HIS A 58 0.94 3.40 -1.35
C HIS A 58 1.30 1.93 -1.58
N ASP A 59 1.56 1.20 -0.49
CA ASP A 59 1.77 -0.25 -0.46
C ASP A 59 1.02 -0.79 0.77
N ALA A 60 0.32 -1.91 0.63
CA ALA A 60 -0.60 -2.44 1.63
C ALA A 60 -0.60 -3.97 1.60
N ARG A 61 -0.45 -4.55 2.80
CA ARG A 61 -0.51 -5.99 3.01
C ARG A 61 -1.89 -6.34 3.51
N LEU A 62 -2.76 -6.77 2.60
CA LEU A 62 -4.10 -7.23 2.94
C LEU A 62 -4.01 -8.62 3.59
N SER A 63 -4.68 -8.77 4.73
CA SER A 63 -4.78 -10.01 5.49
C SER A 63 -6.25 -10.34 5.70
N ALA A 64 -6.60 -11.62 5.76
CA ALA A 64 -7.92 -12.04 6.22
C ALA A 64 -8.05 -11.78 7.73
N GLU A 65 -9.10 -11.07 8.15
CA GLU A 65 -9.40 -10.84 9.57
C GLU A 65 -10.30 -11.94 10.18
N VAL A 66 -10.83 -12.82 9.34
CA VAL A 66 -11.74 -13.91 9.71
C VAL A 66 -11.27 -15.21 9.07
N GLU A 67 -11.35 -16.32 9.81
CA GLU A 67 -10.98 -17.65 9.31
C GLU A 67 -12.05 -18.18 8.35
N GLY A 68 -11.63 -18.71 7.20
CA GLY A 68 -12.52 -19.36 6.24
C GLY A 68 -11.84 -19.71 4.92
N ARG A 69 -12.62 -20.30 4.00
CA ARG A 69 -12.17 -20.64 2.64
C ARG A 69 -12.38 -19.45 1.71
N LEU A 70 -11.34 -19.06 0.97
CA LEU A 70 -11.47 -18.08 -0.11
C LEU A 70 -12.37 -18.66 -1.22
N THR A 71 -13.39 -17.90 -1.60
CA THR A 71 -14.33 -18.23 -2.69
C THR A 71 -14.01 -17.43 -3.94
N GLU A 72 -13.63 -16.16 -3.80
CA GLU A 72 -13.18 -15.30 -4.91
C GLU A 72 -11.89 -14.56 -4.54
N VAL A 73 -11.02 -14.33 -5.53
CA VAL A 73 -9.76 -13.57 -5.42
C VAL A 73 -9.53 -12.87 -6.76
N ALA A 74 -9.18 -11.59 -6.75
CA ALA A 74 -8.88 -10.81 -7.95
C ALA A 74 -7.52 -11.21 -8.57
N ASP A 75 -7.47 -11.28 -9.90
CA ASP A 75 -6.26 -11.65 -10.65
C ASP A 75 -5.10 -10.64 -10.48
N VAL A 76 -3.87 -11.15 -10.49
CA VAL A 76 -2.65 -10.34 -10.33
C VAL A 76 -2.53 -9.31 -11.46
N GLY A 77 -2.51 -8.03 -11.09
CA GLY A 77 -2.48 -6.91 -12.04
C GLY A 77 -3.84 -6.25 -12.31
N THR A 78 -4.93 -6.79 -11.74
CA THR A 78 -6.24 -6.14 -11.75
C THR A 78 -6.17 -4.77 -11.07
N ARG A 79 -6.70 -3.72 -11.72
CA ARG A 79 -6.83 -2.39 -11.11
C ARG A 79 -8.17 -2.29 -10.40
N VAL A 80 -8.13 -2.43 -9.08
CA VAL A 80 -9.24 -2.15 -8.15
C VAL A 80 -9.24 -0.68 -7.71
N LYS A 81 -10.40 -0.19 -7.26
CA LYS A 81 -10.59 1.10 -6.59
C LYS A 81 -10.63 0.93 -5.07
N GLU A 82 -10.46 2.04 -4.35
CA GLU A 82 -10.75 2.11 -2.91
C GLU A 82 -12.15 1.57 -2.59
N GLY A 83 -12.26 0.70 -1.59
CA GLY A 83 -13.49 0.05 -1.14
C GLY A 83 -13.96 -1.16 -1.99
N GLU A 84 -13.36 -1.40 -3.15
CA GLU A 84 -13.66 -2.54 -4.03
C GLU A 84 -13.10 -3.85 -3.45
N ALA A 85 -13.83 -4.96 -3.64
CA ALA A 85 -13.45 -6.25 -3.09
C ALA A 85 -12.29 -6.87 -3.90
N VAL A 86 -11.21 -7.21 -3.21
CA VAL A 86 -10.02 -7.88 -3.76
C VAL A 86 -10.10 -9.39 -3.55
N ALA A 87 -10.78 -9.84 -2.48
CA ALA A 87 -11.09 -11.24 -2.24
C ALA A 87 -12.33 -11.41 -1.34
N GLN A 88 -13.01 -12.56 -1.46
CA GLN A 88 -14.15 -12.93 -0.63
C GLN A 88 -13.93 -14.28 0.06
N ILE A 89 -14.22 -14.32 1.36
CA ILE A 89 -14.24 -15.53 2.20
C ILE A 89 -15.66 -16.10 2.23
N GLU A 90 -15.78 -17.43 2.30
CA GLU A 90 -17.04 -18.17 2.41
C GLU A 90 -17.85 -17.77 3.65
N ASP A 91 -18.97 -17.06 3.45
CA ASP A 91 -19.77 -16.45 4.52
C ASP A 91 -20.92 -17.33 5.05
N THR A 92 -21.15 -18.50 4.44
CA THR A 92 -22.32 -19.37 4.68
C THR A 92 -22.61 -19.62 6.16
N ALA A 93 -21.58 -19.95 6.95
CA ALA A 93 -21.73 -20.22 8.39
C ALA A 93 -22.10 -18.96 9.18
N LEU A 94 -21.49 -17.81 8.85
CA LEU A 94 -21.79 -16.51 9.47
C LEU A 94 -23.20 -16.03 9.11
N ARG A 95 -23.69 -16.29 7.89
CA ARG A 95 -25.06 -16.00 7.46
C ARG A 95 -26.12 -16.83 8.19
N LEU A 96 -25.85 -18.12 8.38
CA LEU A 96 -26.73 -18.99 9.17
C LEU A 96 -26.76 -18.52 10.63
N ARG A 97 -25.59 -18.21 11.22
CA ARG A 97 -25.49 -17.67 12.58
C ARG A 97 -26.16 -16.29 12.71
N ASN A 98 -26.08 -15.43 11.69
CA ASN A 98 -26.78 -14.14 11.64
C ASN A 98 -28.31 -14.34 11.71
N THR A 99 -28.82 -15.33 10.97
CA THR A 99 -30.24 -15.69 10.97
C THR A 99 -30.71 -16.20 12.33
N GLU A 100 -29.91 -17.03 13.00
CA GLU A 100 -30.16 -17.51 14.36
C GLU A 100 -30.19 -16.36 15.38
N LEU A 101 -29.20 -15.47 15.33
CA LEU A 101 -29.09 -14.33 16.24
C LEU A 101 -30.23 -13.30 16.04
N LYS A 102 -30.71 -13.11 14.81
CA LYS A 102 -31.91 -12.29 14.54
C LYS A 102 -33.18 -12.91 15.15
N ALA A 103 -33.28 -14.23 15.22
CA ALA A 103 -34.35 -14.92 15.95
C ALA A 103 -34.19 -14.78 17.48
N GLU A 104 -32.96 -14.83 18.01
CA GLU A 104 -32.64 -14.60 19.43
C GLU A 104 -33.06 -13.18 19.87
N VAL A 105 -32.67 -12.15 19.12
CA VAL A 105 -33.10 -10.75 19.34
C VAL A 105 -34.63 -10.61 19.26
N THR A 106 -35.27 -11.25 18.28
CA THR A 106 -36.73 -11.21 18.11
C THR A 106 -37.46 -11.83 19.31
N ARG A 107 -36.93 -12.95 19.85
CA ARG A 107 -37.43 -13.63 21.05
C ARG A 107 -37.25 -12.78 22.31
N ALA A 108 -36.06 -12.22 22.53
CA ALA A 108 -35.79 -11.36 23.68
C ALA A 108 -36.71 -10.12 23.67
N ALA A 109 -36.82 -9.44 22.52
CA ALA A 109 -37.71 -8.30 22.37
C ALA A 109 -39.20 -8.66 22.56
N ALA A 110 -39.62 -9.90 22.23
CA ALA A 110 -40.97 -10.37 22.51
C ALA A 110 -41.23 -10.64 24.00
N ARG A 111 -40.22 -11.12 24.76
CA ARG A 111 -40.30 -11.27 26.22
C ARG A 111 -40.33 -9.91 26.93
N LEU A 112 -39.50 -8.95 26.50
CA LEU A 112 -39.54 -7.58 27.00
C LEU A 112 -40.93 -6.95 26.80
N ARG A 113 -41.46 -6.96 25.56
CA ARG A 113 -42.83 -6.48 25.26
C ARG A 113 -43.96 -7.23 25.97
N PHE A 114 -43.73 -8.46 26.42
CA PHE A 114 -44.69 -9.14 27.30
C PHE A 114 -44.68 -8.52 28.70
N LEU A 115 -43.50 -8.35 29.28
CA LEU A 115 -43.33 -7.83 30.65
C LEU A 115 -43.71 -6.36 30.79
N GLU A 116 -43.41 -5.51 29.81
CA GLU A 116 -43.87 -4.10 29.77
C GLU A 116 -45.41 -4.00 29.94
N ARG A 117 -46.17 -4.81 29.19
CA ARG A 117 -47.64 -4.85 29.24
C ARG A 117 -48.20 -5.59 30.47
N GLU A 118 -47.34 -6.28 31.21
CA GLU A 118 -47.66 -6.95 32.46
C GLU A 118 -47.46 -5.95 33.63
N GLU A 119 -46.37 -5.18 33.60
CA GLU A 119 -46.11 -4.05 34.49
C GLU A 119 -47.21 -2.98 34.39
N ASP A 120 -47.60 -2.59 33.16
CA ASP A 120 -48.75 -1.71 32.91
C ASP A 120 -50.02 -2.18 33.62
N ARG A 121 -50.24 -3.51 33.63
CA ARG A 121 -51.45 -4.13 34.19
C ARG A 121 -51.39 -4.15 35.71
N PHE A 122 -50.26 -4.53 36.29
CA PHE A 122 -50.09 -4.54 37.75
C PHE A 122 -49.97 -3.14 38.34
N THR A 123 -49.48 -2.14 37.59
CA THR A 123 -49.48 -0.73 38.02
C THR A 123 -50.90 -0.26 38.33
N ARG A 124 -51.84 -0.46 37.39
CA ARG A 124 -53.27 -0.13 37.59
C ARG A 124 -53.97 -0.96 38.66
N LEU A 125 -53.41 -2.12 39.04
CA LEU A 125 -54.01 -3.00 40.05
C LEU A 125 -53.44 -2.74 41.46
N ALA A 126 -52.17 -2.32 41.56
CA ALA A 126 -51.49 -1.98 42.81
C ALA A 126 -52.14 -0.80 43.52
N GLU A 127 -52.77 0.13 42.79
CA GLU A 127 -53.59 1.23 43.33
C GLU A 127 -54.73 0.77 44.25
N SER A 128 -55.16 -0.50 44.15
CA SER A 128 -56.28 -1.06 44.91
C SER A 128 -55.97 -2.35 45.68
N ASN A 129 -54.77 -2.91 45.54
CA ASN A 129 -54.41 -4.21 46.14
C ASN A 129 -52.91 -4.33 46.46
N LEU A 130 -52.58 -4.50 47.74
CA LEU A 130 -51.21 -4.71 48.22
C LEU A 130 -50.51 -5.94 47.60
N ALA A 131 -51.25 -7.01 47.29
CA ALA A 131 -50.66 -8.19 46.64
C ALA A 131 -50.22 -7.89 45.19
N ALA A 132 -50.89 -6.95 44.51
CA ALA A 132 -50.49 -6.51 43.18
C ALA A 132 -49.27 -5.58 43.22
N ALA A 133 -49.00 -4.88 44.33
CA ALA A 133 -47.78 -4.10 44.50
C ALA A 133 -46.52 -4.99 44.56
N THR A 134 -46.55 -6.10 45.30
CA THR A 134 -45.44 -7.08 45.30
C THR A 134 -45.23 -7.69 43.90
N GLN A 135 -46.33 -8.00 43.20
CA GLN A 135 -46.25 -8.55 41.85
C GLN A 135 -45.73 -7.52 40.83
N LEU A 136 -46.05 -6.23 41.00
CA LEU A 136 -45.52 -5.14 40.18
C LEU A 136 -43.99 -5.03 40.29
N GLU A 137 -43.45 -5.02 41.51
CA GLU A 137 -42.00 -4.91 41.73
C GLU A 137 -41.24 -6.13 41.21
N GLN A 138 -41.78 -7.34 41.35
CA GLN A 138 -41.22 -8.53 40.69
C GLN A 138 -41.26 -8.39 39.16
N THR A 139 -42.36 -7.89 38.60
CA THR A 139 -42.52 -7.73 37.14
C THR A 139 -41.55 -6.68 36.57
N ARG A 140 -41.23 -5.63 37.35
CA ARG A 140 -40.17 -4.65 37.02
C ARG A 140 -38.80 -5.29 36.98
N SER A 141 -38.44 -6.05 38.01
CA SER A 141 -37.17 -6.80 38.07
C SER A 141 -37.03 -7.75 36.87
N ASP A 142 -38.07 -8.54 36.57
CA ASP A 142 -38.15 -9.38 35.37
C ASP A 142 -37.98 -8.57 34.08
N ARG A 143 -38.60 -7.38 33.99
CA ARG A 143 -38.58 -6.50 32.80
C ARG A 143 -37.20 -5.92 32.54
N ASP A 144 -36.51 -5.48 33.58
CA ASP A 144 -35.16 -4.91 33.46
C ASP A 144 -34.12 -6.01 33.15
N VAL A 145 -34.30 -7.24 33.65
CA VAL A 145 -33.52 -8.41 33.21
C VAL A 145 -33.78 -8.71 31.72
N ALA A 146 -35.04 -8.71 31.28
CA ALA A 146 -35.38 -8.95 29.87
C ALA A 146 -34.90 -7.85 28.90
N LEU A 147 -34.70 -6.63 29.39
CA LEU A 147 -34.02 -5.56 28.67
C LEU A 147 -32.52 -5.86 28.52
N GLY A 148 -31.86 -6.30 29.61
CA GLY A 148 -30.47 -6.76 29.57
C GLY A 148 -30.25 -7.93 28.58
N ASP A 149 -31.13 -8.93 28.60
CA ASP A 149 -31.12 -10.06 27.66
C ASP A 149 -31.24 -9.58 26.18
N LEU A 150 -32.06 -8.56 25.92
CA LEU A 150 -32.21 -7.98 24.59
C LEU A 150 -30.93 -7.27 24.12
N GLU A 151 -30.28 -6.48 24.96
CA GLU A 151 -29.03 -5.82 24.59
C GLU A 151 -27.88 -6.83 24.42
N VAL A 152 -27.83 -7.89 25.22
CA VAL A 152 -26.88 -9.00 25.02
C VAL A 152 -27.12 -9.72 23.69
N ALA A 153 -28.38 -9.99 23.33
CA ALA A 153 -28.71 -10.58 22.03
C ALA A 153 -28.35 -9.64 20.86
N ARG A 154 -28.56 -8.33 21.01
CA ARG A 154 -28.18 -7.30 20.02
C ARG A 154 -26.66 -7.21 19.83
N ALA A 155 -25.89 -7.17 20.92
CA ALA A 155 -24.43 -7.13 20.85
C ALA A 155 -23.84 -8.41 20.22
N ARG A 156 -24.43 -9.59 20.48
CA ARG A 156 -24.06 -10.84 19.80
C ARG A 156 -24.35 -10.80 18.30
N LEU A 157 -25.49 -10.23 17.92
CA LEU A 157 -25.88 -10.03 16.53
C LEU A 157 -24.87 -9.12 15.81
N GLU A 158 -24.63 -7.93 16.36
CA GLU A 158 -23.68 -6.93 15.82
C GLU A 158 -22.26 -7.52 15.63
N GLN A 159 -21.74 -8.26 16.62
CA GLN A 159 -20.45 -8.96 16.52
C GLN A 159 -20.40 -10.00 15.39
N ASN A 160 -21.54 -10.58 15.00
CA ASN A 160 -21.60 -11.51 13.89
C ASN A 160 -21.77 -10.80 12.54
N GLU A 161 -22.42 -9.63 12.50
CA GLU A 161 -22.54 -8.82 11.28
C GLU A 161 -21.23 -8.10 10.93
N ASP A 162 -20.47 -7.63 11.94
CA ASP A 162 -19.09 -7.14 11.80
C ASP A 162 -18.17 -8.21 11.18
N ARG A 163 -18.19 -9.44 11.71
CA ARG A 163 -17.46 -10.59 11.13
C ARG A 163 -17.91 -10.93 9.71
N LEU A 164 -19.15 -10.63 9.36
CA LEU A 164 -19.69 -10.92 8.04
C LEU A 164 -19.21 -9.90 7.00
N ASP A 165 -19.17 -8.59 7.30
CA ASP A 165 -18.54 -7.62 6.39
C ASP A 165 -17.03 -7.87 6.23
N ARG A 166 -16.34 -8.28 7.32
CA ARG A 166 -14.92 -8.70 7.28
C ARG A 166 -14.63 -9.95 6.42
N THR A 167 -15.65 -10.63 5.87
CA THR A 167 -15.43 -11.66 4.83
C THR A 167 -15.06 -11.06 3.47
N LEU A 168 -15.36 -9.78 3.24
CA LEU A 168 -15.04 -9.04 2.03
C LEU A 168 -13.75 -8.23 2.25
N ILE A 169 -12.64 -8.73 1.71
CA ILE A 169 -11.33 -8.06 1.81
C ILE A 169 -11.29 -6.94 0.78
N ARG A 170 -11.43 -5.69 1.25
CA ARG A 170 -11.50 -4.48 0.40
C ARG A 170 -10.13 -3.83 0.18
N ALA A 171 -9.97 -3.12 -0.94
CA ALA A 171 -8.78 -2.30 -1.19
C ALA A 171 -8.83 -0.98 -0.38
N PRO A 172 -7.75 -0.62 0.36
CA PRO A 172 -7.73 0.57 1.24
C PRO A 172 -7.40 1.89 0.51
N TYR A 173 -7.15 1.85 -0.81
CA TYR A 173 -6.92 2.99 -1.70
C TYR A 173 -7.01 2.52 -3.17
N GLY A 174 -6.99 3.44 -4.13
CA GLY A 174 -6.96 3.16 -5.59
C GLY A 174 -6.19 4.20 -6.42
#